data_AF-A0A161N645-F1
#
_entry.id   AF-A0A161N645-F1
#
_cell.length_a   1.000
_cell.length_b   1.000
_cell.length_c   1.000
_cell.angle_alpha   90.00
_cell.angle_beta   90.00
_cell.angle_gamma   90.00
#
_symmetry.space_group_name_H-M   'P 1'
#
loop_
_entity.id
_entity.type
_entity.pdbx_description
1 polymer ?
#
loop_
_entity_poly.entity_id
_entity_poly.type
_entity_poly.pdbx_seq_one_letter_code
_entity_poly.pdbx_strand_id
1 'polypeptide(L)'
;FYEAHQMYKTLYFRYLSQKKYVELLDLLFEGATLLLNHDQQVSGVDLANLYIEVLVKSNALPNEEYIRKLSKLFSLISPGVPERDTFLSSAVRWSMNGEHKAGDPLLHQAIAQIYWKEKNYVMARRHFLRSYDGSGFGTMLVELHRSSGYIAEVDLFIAQVVL
;
A
#
# COMPACT_ATOMS: atom_id res chain seq x y z
N PHE A 1 -3.09 13.87 20.58
CA PHE A 1 -2.75 12.73 19.69
C PHE A 1 -1.53 11.95 20.16
N TYR A 2 -0.51 12.59 20.76
CA TYR A 2 0.64 11.87 21.34
C TYR A 2 0.26 10.83 22.40
N GLU A 3 -0.59 11.17 23.38
CA GLU A 3 -0.98 10.19 24.42
C GLU A 3 -1.77 9.01 23.84
N ALA A 4 -2.64 9.28 22.86
CA ALA A 4 -3.38 8.24 22.14
C ALA A 4 -2.41 7.29 21.42
N HIS A 5 -1.41 7.84 20.73
CA HIS A 5 -0.35 7.05 20.08
C HIS A 5 0.42 6.18 21.07
N GLN A 6 0.86 6.74 22.21
CA GLN A 6 1.55 5.97 23.24
C GLN A 6 0.66 4.86 23.81
N MET A 7 -0.64 5.13 24.02
CA MET A 7 -1.60 4.13 24.45
C MET A 7 -1.70 2.96 23.46
N TYR A 8 -1.76 3.23 22.15
CA TYR A 8 -1.72 2.18 21.13
C TYR A 8 -0.44 1.34 21.23
N LYS A 9 0.73 1.95 21.46
CA LYS A 9 1.99 1.21 21.62
C LYS A 9 2.01 0.36 22.90
N THR A 10 1.45 0.86 24.01
CA THR A 10 1.29 0.06 25.23
C THR A 10 0.38 -1.16 25.00
N LEU A 11 -0.76 -0.95 24.33
CA LEU A 11 -1.69 -2.02 23.98
C LEU A 11 -1.07 -3.03 23.02
N TYR A 12 -0.26 -2.57 22.08
CA TYR A 12 0.51 -3.41 21.17
C TYR A 12 1.37 -4.43 21.93
N PHE A 13 2.25 -3.98 22.83
CA PHE A 13 3.12 -4.90 23.57
C PHE A 13 2.32 -5.88 24.42
N ARG A 14 1.21 -5.42 25.02
CA ARG A 14 0.34 -6.25 25.84
C ARG A 14 -0.38 -7.32 25.03
N TYR A 15 -0.96 -7.00 23.89
CA TYR A 15 -1.70 -7.97 23.08
C TYR A 15 -0.75 -8.92 22.34
N LEU A 16 0.40 -8.41 21.92
CA LEU A 16 1.44 -9.22 21.30
C LEU A 16 1.97 -10.29 22.26
N SER A 17 2.24 -9.96 23.53
CA SER A 17 2.68 -10.94 24.53
C SER A 17 1.60 -11.99 24.83
N GLN A 18 0.34 -11.62 24.69
CA GLN A 18 -0.81 -12.53 24.81
C GLN A 18 -1.13 -13.30 23.52
N LYS A 19 -0.39 -13.06 22.42
CA LYS A 19 -0.65 -13.63 21.08
C LYS A 19 -2.07 -13.36 20.55
N LYS A 20 -2.69 -12.25 20.97
CA LYS A 20 -4.00 -11.78 20.47
C LYS A 20 -3.85 -11.05 19.15
N TYR A 21 -3.42 -11.76 18.13
CA TYR A 21 -3.00 -11.16 16.86
C TYR A 21 -4.16 -10.52 16.11
N VAL A 22 -5.34 -11.16 16.08
CA VAL A 22 -6.50 -10.66 15.35
C VAL A 22 -6.98 -9.34 15.95
N GLU A 23 -7.19 -9.32 17.26
CA GLU A 23 -7.63 -8.12 17.98
C GLU A 23 -6.59 -6.99 17.91
N LEU A 24 -5.30 -7.35 17.89
CA LEU A 24 -4.23 -6.38 17.73
C LEU A 24 -4.18 -5.80 16.31
N LEU A 25 -4.40 -6.60 15.27
CA LEU A 25 -4.44 -6.13 13.89
C LEU A 25 -5.60 -5.14 13.69
N ASP A 26 -6.78 -5.45 14.21
CA ASP A 26 -7.93 -4.54 14.12
C ASP A 26 -7.67 -3.24 14.89
N LEU A 27 -7.16 -3.33 16.13
CA LEU A 27 -6.80 -2.16 16.92
C LEU A 27 -5.78 -1.25 16.20
N LEU A 28 -4.73 -1.82 15.61
CA LEU A 28 -3.70 -1.06 14.91
C LEU A 28 -4.23 -0.46 13.61
N PHE A 29 -5.04 -1.20 12.86
CA PHE A 29 -5.62 -0.71 11.61
C PHE A 29 -6.57 0.47 11.88
N GLU A 30 -7.45 0.36 12.86
CA GLU A 30 -8.36 1.43 13.28
C GLU A 30 -7.58 2.64 13.80
N GLY A 31 -6.59 2.41 14.66
CA GLY A 31 -5.75 3.47 15.21
C GLY A 31 -4.94 4.21 14.15
N ALA A 32 -4.28 3.48 13.24
CA ALA A 32 -3.54 4.07 12.13
C ALA A 32 -4.46 4.87 11.22
N THR A 33 -5.62 4.32 10.84
CA THR A 33 -6.61 4.99 10.01
C THR A 33 -7.11 6.28 10.65
N LEU A 34 -7.46 6.24 11.94
CA LEU A 34 -7.90 7.42 12.68
C LEU A 34 -6.83 8.51 12.69
N LEU A 35 -5.58 8.16 13.02
CA LEU A 35 -4.49 9.13 13.09
C LEU A 35 -4.18 9.75 11.72
N LEU A 36 -4.14 8.92 10.66
CA LEU A 36 -3.89 9.40 9.30
C LEU A 36 -5.01 10.34 8.81
N ASN A 37 -6.27 10.05 9.13
CA ASN A 37 -7.41 10.92 8.80
C ASN A 37 -7.41 12.26 9.57
N HIS A 38 -6.68 12.36 10.68
CA HIS A 38 -6.50 13.58 11.46
C HIS A 38 -5.14 14.26 11.20
N ASP A 39 -4.53 13.99 10.05
CA ASP A 39 -3.22 14.51 9.62
C ASP A 39 -2.06 14.22 10.58
N GLN A 40 -2.22 13.24 11.48
CA GLN A 40 -1.15 12.76 12.37
C GLN A 40 -0.29 11.72 11.64
N GLN A 41 0.34 12.15 10.55
CA GLN A 41 1.02 11.27 9.59
C GLN A 41 2.11 10.41 10.25
N VAL A 42 3.00 11.01 11.04
CA VAL A 42 4.11 10.29 11.71
C VAL A 42 3.59 9.18 12.62
N SER A 43 2.64 9.49 13.50
CA SER A 43 2.05 8.50 14.42
C SER A 43 1.21 7.45 13.69
N GLY A 44 0.48 7.86 12.66
CA GLY A 44 -0.33 6.96 11.84
C GLY A 44 0.53 5.95 11.06
N VAL A 45 1.62 6.41 10.45
CA VAL A 45 2.58 5.54 9.76
C VAL A 45 3.31 4.61 10.73
N ASP A 46 3.66 5.07 11.93
CA ASP A 46 4.24 4.20 12.96
C ASP A 46 3.29 3.05 13.33
N LEU A 47 1.99 3.33 13.56
CA LEU A 47 1.00 2.27 13.81
C LEU A 47 0.79 1.36 12.59
N ALA A 48 0.81 1.90 11.38
CA ALA A 48 0.71 1.11 10.14
C ALA A 48 1.91 0.16 9.97
N ASN A 49 3.12 0.58 10.37
CA ASN A 49 4.29 -0.28 10.38
C ASN A 49 4.18 -1.38 11.45
N LEU A 50 3.66 -1.06 12.65
CA LEU A 50 3.36 -2.08 13.67
C LEU A 50 2.34 -3.10 13.15
N TYR A 51 1.35 -2.67 12.36
CA TYR A 51 0.37 -3.58 11.75
C TYR A 51 1.06 -4.63 10.85
N ILE A 52 2.00 -4.20 9.98
CA ILE A 52 2.80 -5.12 9.16
C ILE A 52 3.66 -6.04 10.04
N GLU A 53 4.25 -5.51 11.11
CA GLU A 53 5.05 -6.32 12.04
C GLU A 53 4.21 -7.45 12.68
N VAL A 54 2.94 -7.17 13.04
CA VAL A 54 2.03 -8.18 13.58
C VAL A 54 1.65 -9.22 12.53
N LEU A 55 1.42 -8.81 11.28
CA LEU A 55 1.17 -9.76 10.19
C LEU A 55 2.36 -10.73 10.02
N VAL A 56 3.59 -10.22 10.10
CA VAL A 56 4.81 -11.06 10.06
C VAL A 56 4.87 -11.98 11.29
N LYS A 57 4.72 -11.45 12.51
CA LYS A 57 4.83 -12.24 13.75
C LYS A 57 3.75 -13.30 13.91
N SER A 58 2.57 -13.07 13.34
CA SER A 58 1.46 -14.02 13.34
C SER A 58 1.57 -15.08 12.23
N ASN A 59 2.56 -14.97 11.33
CA ASN A 59 2.66 -15.76 10.09
C ASN A 59 1.38 -15.67 9.24
N ALA A 60 0.73 -14.50 9.24
CA ALA A 60 -0.46 -14.27 8.43
C ALA A 60 -0.10 -14.34 6.94
N LEU A 61 -0.85 -15.14 6.20
CA LEU A 61 -0.72 -15.22 4.75
C LEU A 61 -1.44 -14.04 4.07
N PRO A 62 -0.95 -13.55 2.93
CA PRO A 62 -1.65 -12.55 2.14
C PRO A 62 -3.04 -13.05 1.74
N ASN A 63 -4.05 -12.23 2.01
CA ASN A 63 -5.43 -12.46 1.59
C ASN A 63 -6.07 -11.12 1.23
N GLU A 64 -7.25 -11.18 0.61
CA GLU A 64 -7.92 -9.99 0.11
C GLU A 64 -8.20 -8.94 1.20
N GLU A 65 -8.51 -9.36 2.43
CA GLU A 65 -8.79 -8.46 3.54
C GLU A 65 -7.54 -7.67 3.94
N TYR A 66 -6.41 -8.36 4.16
CA TYR A 66 -5.16 -7.72 4.56
C TYR A 66 -4.60 -6.85 3.44
N ILE A 67 -4.71 -7.28 2.18
CA ILE A 67 -4.34 -6.44 1.03
C ILE A 67 -5.17 -5.15 1.04
N ARG A 68 -6.50 -5.26 1.20
CA ARG A 68 -7.39 -4.10 1.26
C ARG A 68 -7.03 -3.15 2.40
N LYS A 69 -6.74 -3.67 3.60
CA LYS A 69 -6.31 -2.89 4.77
C LYS A 69 -4.97 -2.17 4.49
N LEU A 70 -3.97 -2.86 3.95
CA LEU A 70 -2.66 -2.26 3.61
C LEU A 70 -2.78 -1.17 2.54
N SER A 71 -3.54 -1.43 1.47
CA SER A 71 -3.80 -0.44 0.42
C SER A 71 -4.56 0.77 0.96
N LYS A 72 -5.53 0.56 1.86
CA LYS A 72 -6.24 1.65 2.52
C LYS A 72 -5.27 2.52 3.35
N LEU A 73 -4.41 1.91 4.16
CA LEU A 73 -3.39 2.64 4.92
C LEU A 73 -2.48 3.43 3.97
N PHE A 74 -1.97 2.81 2.90
CA PHE A 74 -1.14 3.50 1.90
C PHE A 74 -1.83 4.72 1.26
N SER A 75 -3.14 4.60 0.98
CA SER A 75 -3.94 5.68 0.38
C SER A 75 -4.13 6.88 1.31
N LEU A 76 -3.97 6.69 2.62
CA LEU A 76 -4.11 7.73 3.64
C LEU A 76 -2.76 8.38 4.01
N ILE A 77 -1.66 7.72 3.69
CA ILE A 77 -0.32 8.29 3.91
C ILE A 77 -0.05 9.31 2.81
N SER A 78 0.22 10.55 3.19
CA SER A 78 0.45 11.64 2.24
C SER A 78 1.72 11.42 1.39
N PRO A 79 1.71 11.73 0.07
CA PRO A 79 2.87 11.60 -0.80
C PRO A 79 4.14 12.34 -0.32
N GLY A 80 3.99 13.38 0.51
CA GLY A 80 5.12 14.14 1.05
C GLY A 80 5.79 13.51 2.27
N VAL A 81 5.26 12.39 2.78
CA VAL A 81 5.79 11.71 3.97
C VAL A 81 6.95 10.79 3.57
N PRO A 82 8.18 11.01 4.07
CA PRO A 82 9.35 10.21 3.70
C PRO A 82 9.19 8.71 3.96
N GLU A 83 8.46 8.35 5.03
CA GLU A 83 8.24 6.97 5.45
C GLU A 83 7.26 6.20 4.55
N ARG A 84 6.56 6.89 3.63
CA ARG A 84 5.57 6.28 2.74
C ARG A 84 6.15 5.16 1.88
N ASP A 85 7.31 5.40 1.29
CA ASP A 85 7.99 4.41 0.43
C ASP A 85 8.52 3.23 1.25
N THR A 86 8.97 3.49 2.48
CA THR A 86 9.42 2.46 3.43
C THR A 86 8.26 1.56 3.87
N PHE A 87 7.10 2.16 4.16
CA PHE A 87 5.86 1.42 4.46
C PHE A 87 5.45 0.55 3.27
N LEU A 88 5.39 1.12 2.06
CA LEU A 88 5.04 0.39 0.84
C LEU A 88 5.99 -0.79 0.59
N SER A 89 7.30 -0.56 0.70
CA SER A 89 8.31 -1.60 0.52
C SER A 89 8.13 -2.75 1.52
N SER A 90 7.78 -2.42 2.77
CA SER A 90 7.51 -3.40 3.81
C SER A 90 6.22 -4.20 3.55
N ALA A 91 5.16 -3.53 3.09
CA ALA A 91 3.90 -4.17 2.72
C ALA A 91 4.06 -5.13 1.54
N VAL A 92 4.75 -4.69 0.47
CA VAL A 92 5.06 -5.52 -0.70
C VAL A 92 5.89 -6.73 -0.30
N ARG A 93 6.93 -6.53 0.52
CA ARG A 93 7.77 -7.62 1.03
C ARG A 93 6.97 -8.64 1.84
N TRP A 94 6.09 -8.18 2.72
CA TRP A 94 5.22 -9.08 3.49
C TRP A 94 4.27 -9.88 2.57
N SER A 95 3.80 -9.27 1.48
CA SER A 95 2.88 -9.91 0.54
C SER A 95 3.52 -10.96 -0.38
N MET A 96 4.85 -11.11 -0.36
CA MET A 96 5.55 -12.09 -1.18
C MET A 96 5.18 -13.52 -0.75
N ASN A 97 4.97 -14.40 -1.72
CA ASN A 97 4.74 -15.83 -1.48
C ASN A 97 5.51 -16.68 -2.52
N GLY A 98 5.32 -18.01 -2.50
CA GLY A 98 6.02 -18.93 -3.40
C GLY A 98 5.75 -18.69 -4.89
N GLU A 99 4.53 -18.27 -5.24
CA GLU A 99 4.11 -17.96 -6.60
C GLU A 99 4.49 -16.51 -6.99
N HIS A 100 4.32 -15.57 -6.06
CA HIS A 100 4.46 -14.13 -6.28
C HIS A 100 5.71 -13.58 -5.58
N LYS A 101 6.89 -13.86 -6.15
CA LYS A 101 8.18 -13.44 -5.61
C LYS A 101 8.43 -11.92 -5.61
N ALA A 102 7.58 -11.14 -6.28
CA ALA A 102 7.69 -9.68 -6.35
C ALA A 102 6.64 -8.97 -5.48
N GLY A 103 5.80 -9.71 -4.76
CA GLY A 103 4.65 -9.21 -4.00
C GLY A 103 3.31 -9.60 -4.64
N ASP A 104 2.24 -9.52 -3.86
CA ASP A 104 0.91 -9.93 -4.25
C ASP A 104 0.35 -9.05 -5.40
N PRO A 105 -0.19 -9.63 -6.49
CA PRO A 105 -0.71 -8.87 -7.64
C PRO A 105 -1.89 -7.96 -7.31
N LEU A 106 -2.75 -8.32 -6.35
CA LEU A 106 -3.87 -7.47 -5.92
C LEU A 106 -3.37 -6.27 -5.13
N LEU A 107 -2.33 -6.45 -4.31
CA LEU A 107 -1.67 -5.32 -3.66
C LEU A 107 -1.09 -4.38 -4.70
N HIS A 108 -0.36 -4.90 -5.67
CA HIS A 108 0.18 -4.09 -6.77
C HIS A 108 -0.90 -3.36 -7.56
N GLN A 109 -2.03 -4.02 -7.86
CA GLN A 109 -3.17 -3.37 -8.51
C GLN A 109 -3.67 -2.16 -7.71
N ALA A 110 -3.94 -2.34 -6.42
CA ALA A 110 -4.49 -1.28 -5.58
C ALA A 110 -3.50 -0.11 -5.43
N ILE A 111 -2.21 -0.39 -5.26
CA ILE A 111 -1.16 0.63 -5.18
C ILE A 111 -1.04 1.38 -6.52
N ALA A 112 -1.12 0.68 -7.65
CA ALA A 112 -1.09 1.30 -8.97
C ALA A 112 -2.25 2.29 -9.16
N GLN A 113 -3.46 1.90 -8.75
CA GLN A 113 -4.64 2.76 -8.80
C GLN A 113 -4.51 3.99 -7.89
N ILE A 114 -3.87 3.87 -6.72
CA ILE A 114 -3.61 5.00 -5.83
C ILE A 114 -2.63 5.98 -6.49
N TYR A 115 -1.48 5.49 -6.99
CA TYR A 115 -0.54 6.36 -7.69
C TYR A 115 -1.12 6.99 -8.95
N TRP A 116 -1.99 6.29 -9.68
CA TRP A 116 -2.68 6.85 -10.84
C TRP A 116 -3.60 8.01 -10.43
N LYS A 117 -4.39 7.86 -9.36
CA LYS A 117 -5.22 8.97 -8.83
C LYS A 117 -4.36 10.17 -8.42
N GLU A 118 -3.16 9.93 -7.94
CA GLU A 118 -2.16 10.96 -7.58
C GLU A 118 -1.38 11.52 -8.78
N LYS A 119 -1.70 11.08 -10.01
CA LYS A 119 -0.98 11.44 -11.25
C LYS A 119 0.51 11.07 -11.25
N ASN A 120 0.91 10.16 -10.36
CA ASN A 120 2.25 9.56 -10.37
C ASN A 120 2.28 8.36 -11.33
N TYR A 121 2.23 8.66 -12.62
CA TYR A 121 2.14 7.65 -13.67
C TYR A 121 3.37 6.72 -13.73
N VAL A 122 4.55 7.21 -13.33
CA VAL A 122 5.78 6.41 -13.30
C VAL A 122 5.64 5.25 -12.30
N MET A 123 5.20 5.56 -11.08
CA MET A 123 5.01 4.54 -10.05
C MET A 123 3.78 3.68 -10.32
N ALA A 124 2.69 4.28 -10.81
CA ALA A 124 1.50 3.55 -11.22
C ALA A 124 1.82 2.48 -12.28
N ARG A 125 2.56 2.84 -13.35
CA ARG A 125 3.02 1.91 -14.39
C ARG A 125 3.83 0.75 -13.82
N ARG A 126 4.79 1.03 -12.92
CA ARG A 126 5.63 -0.01 -12.29
C ARG A 126 4.82 -1.05 -11.54
N HIS A 127 3.75 -0.62 -10.87
CA HIS A 127 2.87 -1.51 -10.12
C HIS A 127 1.84 -2.21 -11.01
N PHE A 128 1.27 -1.53 -12.00
CA PHE A 128 0.34 -2.15 -12.95
C PHE A 128 0.97 -3.35 -13.69
N LEU A 129 2.25 -3.25 -14.08
CA LEU A 129 3.00 -4.33 -14.73
C LEU A 129 3.11 -5.61 -13.87
N ARG A 130 2.92 -5.50 -12.56
CA ARG A 130 2.96 -6.63 -11.61
C ARG A 130 1.58 -7.01 -11.09
N SER A 131 0.54 -6.39 -11.64
CA SER A 131 -0.86 -6.64 -11.30
C SER A 131 -1.53 -7.52 -12.37
N TYR A 132 -2.77 -7.93 -12.11
CA TYR A 132 -3.63 -8.56 -13.11
C TYR A 132 -4.57 -7.57 -13.83
N ASP A 133 -4.40 -6.26 -13.63
CA ASP A 133 -5.29 -5.22 -14.12
C ASP A 133 -4.83 -4.62 -15.46
N GLY A 134 -4.86 -5.43 -16.51
CA GLY A 134 -4.50 -4.98 -17.86
C GLY A 134 -5.43 -3.88 -18.38
N SER A 135 -6.73 -3.94 -18.03
CA SER A 135 -7.71 -2.92 -18.43
C SER A 135 -7.46 -1.58 -17.76
N GLY A 136 -7.22 -1.58 -16.44
CA GLY A 136 -6.85 -0.39 -15.67
C GLY A 136 -5.54 0.20 -16.18
N PHE A 137 -4.55 -0.65 -16.46
CA PHE A 137 -3.28 -0.20 -17.01
C PHE A 137 -3.44 0.46 -18.38
N GLY A 138 -4.18 -0.16 -19.31
CA GLY A 138 -4.47 0.40 -20.62
C GLY A 138 -5.20 1.74 -20.52
N THR A 139 -6.17 1.85 -19.63
CA THR A 139 -6.92 3.10 -19.39
C THR A 139 -6.01 4.21 -18.88
N MET A 140 -5.14 3.91 -17.91
CA MET A 140 -4.16 4.86 -17.39
C MET A 140 -3.22 5.36 -18.50
N LEU A 141 -2.78 4.49 -19.41
CA LEU A 141 -1.90 4.88 -20.52
C LEU A 141 -2.59 5.80 -21.53
N VAL A 142 -3.86 5.54 -21.84
CA VAL A 142 -4.68 6.44 -22.68
C VAL A 142 -4.82 7.81 -22.03
N GLU A 143 -5.04 7.86 -20.72
CA GLU A 143 -5.11 9.11 -19.97
C GLU A 143 -3.77 9.87 -20.00
N LEU A 144 -2.66 9.18 -19.72
CA LEU A 144 -1.31 9.74 -19.77
C LEU A 144 -1.00 10.32 -21.15
N HIS A 145 -1.33 9.60 -22.22
CA HIS A 145 -1.14 10.07 -23.59
C HIS A 145 -1.96 11.34 -23.87
N ARG A 146 -3.22 11.39 -23.44
CA ARG A 146 -4.08 12.57 -23.61
C ARG A 146 -3.58 13.78 -22.83
N SER A 147 -3.00 13.60 -21.64
CA SER A 147 -2.54 14.70 -20.80
C SER A 147 -1.12 15.18 -21.11
N SER A 148 -0.28 14.34 -21.72
CA SER A 148 1.17 14.59 -21.77
C SER A 148 1.88 14.07 -23.03
N GLY A 149 1.19 13.40 -23.95
CA GLY A 149 1.79 12.83 -25.17
C GLY A 149 1.80 13.81 -26.34
N TYR A 150 2.91 13.85 -27.08
CA TYR A 150 2.89 14.31 -28.47
C TYR A 150 2.23 13.23 -29.34
N ILE A 151 1.45 13.65 -30.35
CA ILE A 151 0.69 12.75 -31.25
C ILE A 151 1.58 11.67 -31.90
N ALA A 152 2.89 11.92 -32.03
CA ALA A 152 3.86 11.02 -32.66
C ALA A 152 4.38 9.87 -31.76
N GLU A 153 4.05 9.82 -30.47
CA GLU A 153 4.61 8.81 -29.54
C GLU A 153 3.67 7.63 -29.23
N VAL A 154 2.46 7.60 -29.82
CA VAL A 154 1.43 6.59 -29.55
C VAL A 154 1.98 5.16 -29.62
N ASP A 155 2.79 4.87 -30.62
CA ASP A 155 3.30 3.53 -30.91
C ASP A 155 4.35 3.08 -29.86
N LEU A 156 5.12 4.02 -29.30
CA LEU A 156 6.15 3.74 -28.30
C LEU A 156 5.54 3.34 -26.94
N PHE A 157 4.42 3.96 -26.56
CA PHE A 157 3.73 3.66 -25.30
C PHE A 157 3.05 2.28 -25.31
N ILE A 158 2.49 1.87 -26.45
CA ILE A 158 1.87 0.54 -26.61
C ILE A 158 2.95 -0.55 -26.64
N ALA A 159 4.06 -0.32 -27.36
CA ALA A 159 5.14 -1.30 -27.45
C ALA A 159 5.80 -1.61 -26.10
N GLN A 160 5.93 -0.63 -25.20
CA GLN A 160 6.52 -0.79 -23.86
C GLN A 160 5.66 -1.58 -22.87
N VAL A 161 4.45 -2.00 -23.27
CA VAL A 161 3.47 -2.68 -22.41
C VAL A 161 3.29 -4.14 -22.83
N VAL A 162 3.62 -4.44 -24.10
CA VAL A 162 3.44 -5.76 -24.72
C VAL A 162 4.74 -6.59 -24.72
N LEU A 163 5.90 -5.95 -24.58
CA LEU A 163 7.24 -6.59 -24.50
C LEU A 163 7.60 -6.98 -23.06
#